data_AF-A0A836WVY6-F1
#
_entry.id   AF-A0A836WVY6-F1
#
_cell.length_a   1.000
_cell.length_b   1.000
_cell.length_c   1.000
_cell.angle_alpha   90.00
_cell.angle_beta   90.00
_cell.angle_gamma   90.00
#
_symmetry.space_group_name_H-M   'P 1'
#
loop_
_entity.id
_entity.type
_entity.pdbx_description
1 polymer ?
#
loop_
_entity_poly.entity_id
_entity_poly.type
_entity_poly.pdbx_seq_one_letter_code
_entity_poly.pdbx_strand_id
1 'polypeptide(L)'
;MVIFLADVKLNDADLENLVSRVFFKSLDLLGGLHKLAEYRTLTWLPSLARAAFVIVLREEYLKTEEEIAEIVGLTKNTVRNILRADPNLALYKIQHIDDLTKEEKKELRVHTAGGIAKLAFKLVKDGQEAQVLLEFCANSGAQVAQVCDVPWAYAVLKRMKGVKYPIESSDVLADLLKGVDIKGLPASEVIREINYPIKSPAKLLHEIKEYLQMKGIS
;
A
#
# COMPACT_ATOMS: atom_id res chain seq x y z
N MET A 1 -6.02 -21.50 -33.84
CA MET A 1 -5.22 -20.40 -33.26
C MET A 1 -4.64 -20.89 -31.95
N VAL A 2 -3.36 -21.27 -31.93
CA VAL A 2 -2.68 -21.74 -30.72
C VAL A 2 -2.02 -20.51 -30.09
N ILE A 3 -2.54 -20.06 -28.95
CA ILE A 3 -1.92 -18.96 -28.20
C ILE A 3 -0.76 -19.57 -27.43
N PHE A 4 0.47 -19.26 -27.83
CA PHE A 4 1.64 -19.52 -27.00
C PHE A 4 1.59 -18.54 -25.82
N LEU A 5 1.29 -19.05 -24.63
CA LEU A 5 1.53 -18.31 -23.40
C LEU A 5 3.05 -18.19 -23.26
N ALA A 6 3.56 -16.97 -23.42
CA ALA A 6 4.96 -16.68 -23.13
C ALA A 6 5.23 -17.10 -21.68
N ASP A 7 6.26 -17.90 -21.47
CA ASP A 7 6.70 -18.33 -20.15
C ASP A 7 6.96 -17.08 -19.31
N VAL A 8 6.21 -16.91 -18.20
CA VAL A 8 6.36 -15.75 -17.33
C VAL A 8 7.70 -15.90 -16.62
N LYS A 9 8.72 -15.23 -17.16
CA LYS A 9 10.07 -15.28 -16.64
C LYS A 9 10.07 -14.75 -15.21
N LEU A 10 10.54 -15.57 -14.27
CA LEU A 10 10.70 -15.20 -12.87
C LEU A 10 11.70 -14.05 -12.76
N ASN A 11 11.24 -12.91 -12.21
CA ASN A 11 12.09 -11.85 -11.72
C ASN A 11 12.07 -11.93 -10.19
N ASP A 12 13.21 -12.29 -9.59
CA ASP A 12 13.31 -12.52 -8.15
C ASP A 12 12.92 -11.28 -7.33
N ALA A 13 13.18 -10.07 -7.84
CA ALA A 13 12.81 -8.83 -7.18
C ALA A 13 11.28 -8.62 -7.15
N ASP A 14 10.60 -8.90 -8.27
CA ASP A 14 9.14 -8.75 -8.37
C ASP A 14 8.42 -9.84 -7.57
N LEU A 15 8.95 -11.07 -7.61
CA LEU A 15 8.49 -12.17 -6.77
C LEU A 15 8.57 -11.76 -5.30
N GLU A 16 9.73 -11.30 -4.83
CA GLU A 16 9.87 -10.96 -3.41
C GLU A 16 9.04 -9.76 -2.99
N ASN A 17 8.86 -8.78 -3.87
CA ASN A 17 7.96 -7.66 -3.59
C ASN A 17 6.52 -8.15 -3.38
N LEU A 18 6.02 -8.98 -4.30
CA LEU A 18 4.64 -9.47 -4.23
C LEU A 18 4.44 -10.41 -3.04
N VAL A 19 5.37 -11.33 -2.79
CA VAL A 19 5.34 -12.22 -1.62
C VAL A 19 5.34 -11.42 -0.33
N SER A 20 6.18 -10.38 -0.24
CA SER A 20 6.21 -9.48 0.93
C SER A 20 4.87 -8.79 1.16
N ARG A 21 4.24 -8.25 0.11
CA ARG A 21 2.92 -7.62 0.19
C ARG A 21 1.85 -8.60 0.68
N VAL A 22 1.82 -9.81 0.13
CA VAL A 22 0.91 -10.88 0.57
C VAL A 22 1.16 -11.27 2.02
N PHE A 23 2.42 -11.38 2.43
CA PHE A 23 2.78 -11.71 3.80
C PHE A 23 2.33 -10.63 4.78
N PHE A 24 2.62 -9.36 4.54
CA PHE A 24 2.18 -8.28 5.40
C PHE A 24 0.66 -8.16 5.45
N LYS A 25 -0.02 -8.33 4.30
CA LYS A 25 -1.49 -8.32 4.28
C LYS A 25 -2.06 -9.49 5.09
N SER A 26 -1.39 -10.64 5.08
CA SER A 26 -1.75 -11.78 5.92
C SER A 26 -1.61 -11.46 7.41
N LEU A 27 -0.59 -10.70 7.82
CA LEU A 27 -0.43 -10.27 9.22
C LEU A 27 -1.55 -9.33 9.65
N ASP A 28 -2.00 -8.42 8.77
CA ASP A 28 -3.14 -7.55 9.05
C ASP A 28 -4.43 -8.33 9.28
N LEU A 29 -4.68 -9.34 8.43
CA LEU A 29 -5.83 -10.24 8.58
C LEU A 29 -5.80 -11.02 9.92
N LEU A 30 -4.61 -11.18 10.50
CA LEU A 30 -4.39 -11.81 11.81
C LEU A 30 -4.47 -10.81 12.98
N GLY A 31 -4.83 -9.56 12.74
CA GLY A 31 -4.94 -8.51 13.76
C GLY A 31 -3.68 -7.67 13.94
N GLY A 32 -2.73 -7.75 13.01
CA GLY A 32 -1.52 -6.93 12.97
C GLY A 32 -0.49 -7.28 14.05
N LEU A 33 0.55 -6.44 14.17
CA LEU A 33 1.70 -6.68 15.06
C LEU A 33 1.32 -6.77 16.55
N HIS A 34 0.27 -6.08 16.98
CA HIS A 34 -0.18 -6.15 18.37
C HIS A 34 -0.67 -7.55 18.74
N LYS A 35 -1.58 -8.11 17.93
CA LYS A 35 -2.09 -9.47 18.13
C LYS A 35 -0.98 -10.51 17.99
N LEU A 36 -0.03 -10.25 17.07
CA LEU A 36 1.16 -11.09 16.91
C LEU A 36 1.98 -11.23 18.19
N ALA A 37 2.19 -10.13 18.91
CA ALA A 37 2.98 -10.10 20.13
C ALA A 37 2.32 -10.87 21.29
N GLU A 38 1.01 -11.08 21.26
CA GLU A 38 0.28 -11.87 22.26
C GLU A 38 0.57 -13.38 22.15
N TYR A 39 0.99 -13.87 20.98
CA TYR A 39 1.25 -15.29 20.79
C TYR A 39 2.55 -15.73 21.46
N ARG A 40 2.44 -16.64 22.43
CA ARG A 40 3.59 -17.24 23.14
C ARG A 40 4.62 -17.95 22.23
N THR A 41 4.23 -18.40 21.04
CA THR A 41 5.14 -19.07 20.09
C THR A 41 4.83 -18.68 18.64
N LEU A 42 5.84 -18.17 17.91
CA LEU A 42 5.73 -17.70 16.52
C LEU A 42 6.07 -18.75 15.47
N THR A 43 5.96 -20.03 15.83
CA THR A 43 6.32 -21.17 14.97
C THR A 43 5.46 -21.31 13.70
N TRP A 44 4.40 -20.51 13.57
CA TRP A 44 3.54 -20.44 12.39
C TRP A 44 3.98 -19.36 11.39
N LEU A 45 4.82 -18.39 11.79
CA LEU A 45 5.27 -17.29 10.92
C LEU A 45 6.06 -17.80 9.71
N PRO A 46 6.99 -18.78 9.85
CA PRO A 46 7.65 -19.39 8.69
C PRO A 46 6.68 -20.14 7.78
N SER A 47 5.64 -20.77 8.34
CA SER A 47 4.62 -21.46 7.54
C SER A 47 3.79 -20.47 6.72
N LEU A 48 3.47 -19.30 7.28
CA LEU A 48 2.79 -18.22 6.57
C LEU A 48 3.64 -17.63 5.45
N ALA A 49 4.93 -17.37 5.71
CA ALA A 49 5.85 -16.89 4.67
C ALA A 49 5.94 -17.89 3.50
N ARG A 50 6.11 -19.18 3.81
CA ARG A 50 6.10 -20.23 2.77
C ARG A 50 4.77 -20.32 2.03
N ALA A 51 3.64 -20.15 2.73
CA ALA A 51 2.34 -20.12 2.08
C ALA A 51 2.22 -18.94 1.12
N ALA A 52 2.69 -17.74 1.48
CA ALA A 52 2.71 -16.58 0.60
C ALA A 52 3.51 -16.87 -0.69
N PHE A 53 4.70 -17.47 -0.58
CA PHE A 53 5.47 -17.94 -1.75
C PHE A 53 4.68 -18.92 -2.62
N VAL A 54 4.10 -19.96 -2.00
CA VAL A 54 3.34 -20.99 -2.72
C VAL A 54 2.17 -20.38 -3.49
N ILE A 55 1.41 -19.47 -2.86
CA ILE A 55 0.27 -18.81 -3.50
C ILE A 55 0.74 -17.90 -4.66
N VAL A 56 1.76 -17.07 -4.44
CA VAL A 56 2.25 -16.16 -5.49
C VAL A 56 2.84 -16.93 -6.68
N LEU A 57 3.67 -17.95 -6.43
CA LEU A 57 4.24 -18.77 -7.50
C LEU A 57 3.17 -19.51 -8.30
N ARG A 58 2.09 -19.96 -7.64
CA ARG A 58 0.97 -20.60 -8.33
C ARG A 58 0.15 -19.61 -9.15
N GLU A 59 -0.27 -18.51 -8.54
CA GLU A 59 -1.30 -17.63 -9.12
C GLU A 59 -0.70 -16.62 -10.10
N GLU A 60 0.48 -16.06 -9.80
CA GLU A 60 1.11 -15.03 -10.64
C GLU A 60 2.03 -15.65 -11.71
N TYR A 61 2.74 -16.72 -11.36
CA TYR A 61 3.76 -17.34 -12.22
C TYR A 61 3.34 -18.69 -12.79
N LEU A 62 2.12 -19.16 -12.51
CA LEU A 62 1.54 -20.41 -13.02
C LEU A 62 2.40 -21.66 -12.78
N LYS A 63 3.27 -21.64 -11.76
CA LYS A 63 4.17 -22.76 -11.46
C LYS A 63 3.39 -23.98 -10.99
N THR A 64 3.90 -25.15 -11.36
CA THR A 64 3.36 -26.47 -10.97
C THR A 64 3.64 -26.77 -9.50
N GLU A 65 2.96 -27.77 -8.93
CA GLU A 65 3.20 -28.15 -7.53
C GLU A 65 4.65 -28.64 -7.31
N GLU A 66 5.23 -29.30 -8.32
CA GLU A 66 6.62 -29.75 -8.36
C GLU A 66 7.61 -28.59 -8.37
N GLU A 67 7.47 -27.65 -9.30
CA GLU A 67 8.37 -26.49 -9.39
C GLU A 67 8.32 -25.67 -8.09
N ILE A 68 7.12 -25.44 -7.55
CA ILE A 68 6.94 -24.72 -6.28
C ILE A 68 7.63 -25.46 -5.13
N ALA A 69 7.48 -26.79 -5.07
CA ALA A 69 8.11 -27.61 -4.04
C ALA A 69 9.64 -27.49 -4.09
N GLU A 70 10.23 -27.50 -5.28
CA GLU A 70 11.66 -27.33 -5.48
C GLU A 70 12.13 -25.91 -5.09
N ILE A 71 11.46 -24.87 -5.58
CA ILE A 71 11.81 -23.46 -5.31
C ILE A 71 11.72 -23.13 -3.82
N VAL A 72 10.63 -23.52 -3.15
CA VAL A 72 10.38 -23.14 -1.75
C VAL A 72 11.04 -24.10 -0.76
N GLY A 73 11.53 -25.26 -1.22
CA GLY A 73 12.09 -26.31 -0.36
C GLY A 73 11.01 -27.01 0.47
N LEU A 74 9.89 -27.34 -0.15
CA LEU A 74 8.76 -28.05 0.45
C LEU A 74 8.53 -29.42 -0.20
N THR A 75 7.73 -30.27 0.44
CA THR A 75 7.21 -31.45 -0.26
C THR A 75 6.05 -31.07 -1.16
N LYS A 76 5.87 -31.77 -2.29
CA LYS A 76 4.71 -31.61 -3.18
C LYS A 76 3.38 -31.72 -2.43
N ASN A 77 3.31 -32.60 -1.43
CA ASN A 77 2.11 -32.76 -0.60
C ASN A 77 1.82 -31.52 0.26
N THR A 78 2.85 -30.91 0.86
CA THR A 78 2.72 -29.65 1.61
C THR A 78 2.23 -28.52 0.70
N VAL A 79 2.80 -28.39 -0.50
CA VAL A 79 2.36 -27.41 -1.50
C VAL A 79 0.89 -27.60 -1.84
N ARG A 80 0.48 -28.84 -2.17
CA ARG A 80 -0.92 -29.17 -2.46
C ARG A 80 -1.85 -28.83 -1.31
N ASN A 81 -1.43 -29.10 -0.07
CA ASN A 81 -2.22 -28.80 1.13
C ASN A 81 -2.43 -27.30 1.33
N ILE A 82 -1.41 -26.48 1.06
CA ILE A 82 -1.50 -25.01 1.07
C ILE A 82 -2.46 -24.56 -0.04
N LEU A 83 -2.27 -25.05 -1.27
CA LEU A 83 -3.09 -24.71 -2.43
C LEU A 83 -4.54 -25.16 -2.33
N ARG A 84 -4.87 -26.12 -1.48
CA ARG A 84 -6.26 -26.58 -1.23
C ARG A 84 -6.90 -25.94 -0.01
N ALA A 85 -6.16 -25.17 0.79
CA ALA A 85 -6.70 -24.55 1.99
C ALA A 85 -7.88 -23.63 1.67
N ASP A 86 -8.93 -23.70 2.49
CA ASP A 86 -10.12 -22.86 2.39
C ASP A 86 -9.91 -21.53 3.15
N PRO A 87 -9.97 -20.37 2.47
CA PRO A 87 -9.85 -19.06 3.10
C PRO A 87 -10.90 -18.78 4.17
N ASN A 88 -12.16 -19.21 3.97
CA ASN A 88 -13.25 -18.93 4.90
C ASN A 88 -13.07 -19.71 6.20
N LEU A 89 -12.71 -21.00 6.08
CA LEU A 89 -12.40 -21.84 7.22
C LEU A 89 -11.18 -21.32 7.99
N ALA A 90 -10.16 -20.82 7.28
CA ALA A 90 -8.98 -20.23 7.89
C ALA A 90 -9.33 -19.00 8.76
N LEU A 91 -10.11 -18.07 8.22
CA LEU A 91 -10.61 -16.90 8.96
C LEU A 91 -11.41 -17.30 10.20
N TYR A 92 -12.37 -18.22 10.04
CA TYR A 92 -13.19 -18.70 11.15
C TYR A 92 -12.32 -19.24 12.30
N LYS A 93 -11.34 -20.08 11.97
CA LYS A 93 -10.42 -20.66 12.96
C LYS A 93 -9.54 -19.63 13.68
N ILE A 94 -9.20 -18.52 13.02
CA ILE A 94 -8.45 -17.41 13.66
C ILE A 94 -9.33 -16.62 14.61
N GLN A 95 -10.57 -16.34 14.21
CA GLN A 95 -11.52 -15.61 15.05
C GLN A 95 -11.87 -16.38 16.33
N HIS A 96 -11.82 -17.71 16.28
CA HIS A 96 -12.17 -18.61 17.39
C HIS A 96 -10.94 -19.34 17.93
N ILE A 97 -9.73 -18.77 17.78
CA ILE A 97 -8.48 -19.47 18.10
C ILE A 97 -8.37 -19.85 19.57
N ASP A 98 -9.03 -19.11 20.47
CA ASP A 98 -9.01 -19.37 21.90
C ASP A 98 -9.85 -20.60 22.30
N ASP A 99 -10.86 -20.94 21.49
CA ASP A 99 -11.78 -22.06 21.71
C ASP A 99 -11.24 -23.41 21.23
N LEU A 100 -10.08 -23.41 20.55
CA LEU A 100 -9.52 -24.59 19.92
C LEU A 100 -8.68 -25.46 20.88
N THR A 101 -8.68 -26.75 20.64
CA THR A 101 -7.82 -27.72 21.32
C THR A 101 -6.33 -27.53 20.94
N LYS A 102 -5.43 -28.18 21.70
CA LYS A 102 -3.98 -28.11 21.42
C LYS A 102 -3.62 -28.77 20.08
N GLU A 103 -4.24 -29.89 19.72
CA GLU A 103 -4.08 -30.51 18.39
C GLU A 103 -4.58 -29.58 17.27
N GLU A 104 -5.77 -28.99 17.42
CA GLU A 104 -6.34 -28.09 16.42
C GLU A 104 -5.47 -26.85 16.22
N LYS A 105 -4.90 -26.28 17.29
CA LYS A 105 -3.92 -25.17 17.22
C LYS A 105 -2.66 -25.55 16.45
N LYS A 106 -2.29 -26.83 16.40
CA LYS A 106 -1.10 -27.33 15.70
C LYS A 106 -1.40 -27.55 14.21
N GLU A 107 -2.53 -28.17 13.88
CA GLU A 107 -3.00 -28.35 12.49
C GLU A 107 -3.37 -27.03 11.81
N LEU A 108 -3.85 -26.04 12.57
CA LEU A 108 -4.07 -24.67 12.07
C LEU A 108 -2.83 -24.13 11.35
N ARG A 109 -1.64 -24.40 11.84
CA ARG A 109 -0.42 -23.65 11.45
C ARG A 109 -0.07 -23.78 9.97
N VAL A 110 -0.46 -24.86 9.30
CA VAL A 110 -0.12 -25.09 7.88
C VAL A 110 -1.31 -24.80 6.98
N HIS A 111 -2.49 -25.32 7.30
CA HIS A 111 -3.68 -25.14 6.47
C HIS A 111 -4.28 -23.73 6.60
N THR A 112 -4.30 -23.15 7.80
CA THR A 112 -4.78 -21.78 8.01
C THR A 112 -3.83 -20.77 7.37
N ALA A 113 -2.52 -21.02 7.43
CA ALA A 113 -1.53 -20.19 6.73
C ALA A 113 -1.82 -20.13 5.22
N GLY A 114 -2.15 -21.27 4.58
CA GLY A 114 -2.54 -21.31 3.17
C GLY A 114 -3.83 -20.54 2.87
N GLY A 115 -4.87 -20.72 3.68
CA GLY A 115 -6.16 -20.04 3.48
C GLY A 115 -6.04 -18.52 3.65
N ILE A 116 -5.28 -18.07 4.65
CA ILE A 116 -5.00 -16.64 4.86
C ILE A 116 -4.14 -16.06 3.73
N ALA A 117 -3.08 -16.74 3.32
CA ALA A 117 -2.23 -16.27 2.23
C ALA A 117 -3.01 -16.10 0.92
N LYS A 118 -3.95 -17.00 0.62
CA LYS A 118 -4.86 -16.87 -0.55
C LYS A 118 -5.74 -15.64 -0.47
N LEU A 119 -6.37 -15.41 0.68
CA LEU A 119 -7.21 -14.23 0.87
C LEU A 119 -6.38 -12.94 0.76
N ALA A 120 -5.22 -12.91 1.41
CA ALA A 120 -4.29 -11.80 1.35
C ALA A 120 -3.85 -11.51 -0.09
N PHE A 121 -3.50 -12.54 -0.87
CA PHE A 121 -3.17 -12.40 -2.29
C PHE A 121 -4.29 -11.74 -3.08
N LYS A 122 -5.53 -12.24 -2.93
CA LYS A 122 -6.68 -11.64 -3.59
C LYS A 122 -6.83 -10.16 -3.24
N LEU A 123 -6.76 -9.82 -1.95
CA LEU A 123 -6.88 -8.43 -1.49
C LEU A 123 -5.77 -7.54 -2.05
N VAL A 124 -4.52 -8.01 -2.07
CA VAL A 124 -3.39 -7.29 -2.67
C VAL A 124 -3.61 -7.07 -4.17
N LYS A 125 -4.10 -8.08 -4.91
CA LYS A 125 -4.44 -7.93 -6.33
C LYS A 125 -5.60 -6.97 -6.57
N ASP A 126 -6.53 -6.88 -5.62
CA ASP A 126 -7.63 -5.90 -5.61
C ASP A 126 -7.17 -4.49 -5.15
N GLY A 127 -5.88 -4.27 -4.91
CA GLY A 127 -5.31 -2.98 -4.49
C GLY A 127 -5.45 -2.67 -3.01
N GLN A 128 -5.92 -3.63 -2.21
CA GLN A 128 -6.03 -3.49 -0.75
C GLN A 128 -4.73 -3.94 -0.08
N GLU A 129 -3.77 -3.03 -0.03
CA GLU A 129 -2.47 -3.25 0.62
C GLU A 129 -2.55 -3.45 2.13
N ALA A 130 -1.42 -3.86 2.70
CA ALA A 130 -1.24 -3.90 4.13
C ALA A 130 -1.20 -2.47 4.72
N GLN A 131 -1.81 -2.28 5.88
CA GLN A 131 -1.92 -0.99 6.56
C GLN A 131 -0.53 -0.39 6.83
N VAL A 132 0.42 -1.21 7.27
CA VAL A 132 1.81 -0.77 7.51
C VAL A 132 2.48 -0.20 6.26
N LEU A 133 2.18 -0.77 5.08
CA LEU A 133 2.73 -0.28 3.81
C LEU A 133 2.07 1.05 3.40
N LEU A 134 0.74 1.16 3.59
CA LEU A 134 0.02 2.42 3.33
C LEU A 134 0.52 3.56 4.22
N GLU A 135 0.74 3.29 5.50
CA GLU A 135 1.28 4.27 6.46
C GLU A 135 2.71 4.67 6.11
N PHE A 136 3.57 3.70 5.78
CA PHE A 136 4.92 3.99 5.29
C PHE A 136 4.89 4.86 4.04
N CYS A 137 4.09 4.50 3.03
CA CYS A 137 3.94 5.29 1.81
C CYS A 137 3.34 6.68 2.09
N ALA A 138 2.41 6.84 3.03
CA ALA A 138 1.88 8.14 3.40
C ALA A 138 2.96 9.03 4.04
N ASN A 139 3.77 8.46 4.93
CA ASN A 139 4.84 9.19 5.63
C ASN A 139 6.01 9.53 4.69
N SER A 140 6.50 8.54 3.93
CA SER A 140 7.56 8.74 2.94
C SER A 140 7.08 9.56 1.75
N GLY A 141 5.84 9.37 1.31
CA GLY A 141 5.21 10.13 0.24
C GLY A 141 5.03 11.60 0.61
N ALA A 142 4.74 11.92 1.88
CA ALA A 142 4.74 13.31 2.36
C ALA A 142 6.13 13.94 2.27
N GLN A 143 7.19 13.21 2.64
CA GLN A 143 8.58 13.68 2.54
C GLN A 143 9.04 13.83 1.08
N VAL A 144 8.73 12.84 0.23
CA VAL A 144 9.02 12.88 -1.20
C VAL A 144 8.19 13.97 -1.88
N ALA A 145 6.94 14.21 -1.47
CA ALA A 145 6.14 15.32 -2.00
C ALA A 145 6.73 16.69 -1.66
N GLN A 146 7.33 16.81 -0.47
CA GLN A 146 8.08 18.01 -0.06
C GLN A 146 9.39 18.17 -0.85
N VAL A 147 10.09 17.07 -1.16
CA VAL A 147 11.40 17.09 -1.83
C VAL A 147 11.28 17.14 -3.37
N CYS A 148 10.30 16.45 -3.94
CA CYS A 148 10.12 16.30 -5.38
C CYS A 148 9.19 17.35 -5.98
N ASP A 149 8.93 18.47 -5.28
CA ASP A 149 8.11 19.57 -5.79
C ASP A 149 6.79 19.01 -6.40
N VAL A 150 5.95 18.31 -5.61
CA VAL A 150 4.54 18.12 -6.06
C VAL A 150 4.11 19.50 -6.49
N PRO A 151 3.73 19.74 -7.77
CA PRO A 151 3.68 21.10 -8.28
C PRO A 151 2.81 21.88 -7.32
N TRP A 152 3.41 22.82 -6.57
CA TRP A 152 2.67 23.60 -5.59
C TRP A 152 1.44 24.22 -6.27
N ALA A 153 1.54 24.44 -7.59
CA ALA A 153 0.47 24.76 -8.49
C ALA A 153 -0.72 23.78 -8.44
N TYR A 154 -0.51 22.47 -8.51
CA TYR A 154 -1.56 21.47 -8.35
C TYR A 154 -2.20 21.51 -6.96
N ALA A 155 -1.38 21.62 -5.90
CA ALA A 155 -1.88 21.72 -4.52
C ALA A 155 -2.78 22.96 -4.33
N VAL A 156 -2.36 24.10 -4.86
CA VAL A 156 -3.14 25.35 -4.90
C VAL A 156 -4.42 25.13 -5.72
N LEU A 157 -4.33 24.65 -6.97
CA LEU A 157 -5.50 24.47 -7.84
C LEU A 157 -6.54 23.50 -7.25
N LYS A 158 -6.10 22.42 -6.58
CA LYS A 158 -6.99 21.46 -5.92
C LYS A 158 -7.83 22.14 -4.82
N ARG A 159 -7.25 23.05 -4.05
CA ARG A 159 -7.95 23.84 -3.03
C ARG A 159 -8.86 24.91 -3.62
N MET A 160 -8.50 25.43 -4.79
CA MET A 160 -9.28 26.45 -5.50
C MET A 160 -10.45 25.90 -6.32
N LYS A 161 -10.67 24.57 -6.32
CA LYS A 161 -11.77 23.95 -7.07
C LYS A 161 -13.14 24.42 -6.56
N GLY A 162 -13.93 25.06 -7.42
CA GLY A 162 -15.27 25.54 -7.09
C GLY A 162 -15.30 26.94 -6.46
N VAL A 163 -14.15 27.60 -6.28
CA VAL A 163 -14.08 28.98 -5.81
C VAL A 163 -14.51 29.95 -6.90
N LYS A 164 -15.29 30.97 -6.54
CA LYS A 164 -15.73 32.02 -7.45
C LYS A 164 -14.66 33.10 -7.60
N TYR A 165 -14.47 33.56 -8.83
CA TYR A 165 -13.56 34.66 -9.19
C TYR A 165 -14.39 35.89 -9.63
N PRO A 166 -13.85 37.12 -9.53
CA PRO A 166 -12.52 37.47 -9.02
C PRO A 166 -12.42 37.37 -7.49
N ILE A 167 -11.21 37.10 -6.99
CA ILE A 167 -10.91 37.14 -5.56
C ILE A 167 -10.19 38.44 -5.28
N GLU A 168 -10.77 39.24 -4.41
CA GLU A 168 -10.38 40.64 -4.17
C GLU A 168 -9.39 40.77 -3.00
N SER A 169 -9.38 39.83 -2.05
CA SER A 169 -8.55 39.94 -0.84
C SER A 169 -7.71 38.71 -0.56
N SER A 170 -6.56 38.96 0.06
CA SER A 170 -5.64 37.92 0.51
C SER A 170 -6.18 37.05 1.62
N ASP A 171 -7.08 37.58 2.46
CA ASP A 171 -7.62 36.84 3.60
C ASP A 171 -8.41 35.60 3.15
N VAL A 172 -9.22 35.76 2.09
CA VAL A 172 -9.99 34.65 1.50
C VAL A 172 -9.07 33.55 0.98
N LEU A 173 -7.99 33.92 0.29
CA LEU A 173 -7.03 32.95 -0.23
C LEU A 173 -6.17 32.33 0.88
N ALA A 174 -5.78 33.10 1.89
CA ALA A 174 -4.97 32.61 3.01
C ALA A 174 -5.73 31.56 3.82
N ASP A 175 -7.03 31.74 4.02
CA ASP A 175 -7.89 30.75 4.69
C ASP A 175 -8.06 29.48 3.85
N LEU A 176 -8.34 29.62 2.54
CA LEU A 176 -8.52 28.49 1.64
C LEU A 176 -7.25 27.64 1.45
N LEU A 177 -6.09 28.30 1.49
CA LEU A 177 -4.77 27.69 1.27
C LEU A 177 -4.03 27.40 2.58
N LYS A 178 -4.72 27.45 3.73
CA LYS A 178 -4.12 27.11 5.03
C LYS A 178 -3.55 25.69 5.02
N GLY A 179 -2.28 25.56 5.43
CA GLY A 179 -1.54 24.30 5.46
C GLY A 179 -1.03 23.83 4.09
N VAL A 180 -1.11 24.66 3.04
CA VAL A 180 -0.41 24.42 1.77
C VAL A 180 1.00 25.00 1.87
N ASP A 181 1.98 24.24 1.41
CA ASP A 181 3.37 24.68 1.24
C ASP A 181 3.63 25.03 -0.23
N ILE A 182 4.32 26.14 -0.47
CA ILE A 182 4.71 26.63 -1.78
C ILE A 182 6.23 26.80 -1.76
N LYS A 183 6.97 25.78 -2.22
CA LYS A 183 8.43 25.76 -2.29
C LYS A 183 9.11 26.08 -0.94
N GLY A 184 8.63 25.48 0.14
CA GLY A 184 9.14 25.67 1.50
C GLY A 184 8.61 26.92 2.21
N LEU A 185 7.70 27.68 1.58
CA LEU A 185 7.02 28.81 2.20
C LEU A 185 5.55 28.47 2.48
N PRO A 186 5.01 28.86 3.65
CA PRO A 186 3.57 28.77 3.90
C PRO A 186 2.79 29.57 2.85
N ALA A 187 1.78 28.97 2.24
CA ALA A 187 0.97 29.64 1.22
C ALA A 187 0.34 30.94 1.74
N SER A 188 -0.02 31.01 3.03
CA SER A 188 -0.54 32.21 3.67
C SER A 188 0.42 33.40 3.64
N GLU A 189 1.73 33.17 3.63
CA GLU A 189 2.73 34.23 3.53
C GLU A 189 2.85 34.72 2.09
N VAL A 190 2.96 33.79 1.14
CA VAL A 190 3.05 34.08 -0.30
C VAL A 190 1.83 34.88 -0.78
N ILE A 191 0.63 34.45 -0.39
CA ILE A 191 -0.66 35.00 -0.84
C ILE A 191 -0.90 36.44 -0.35
N ARG A 192 -0.24 36.87 0.72
CA ARG A 192 -0.33 38.26 1.22
C ARG A 192 0.49 39.24 0.41
N GLU A 193 1.47 38.74 -0.33
CA GLU A 193 2.46 39.55 -1.05
C GLU A 193 2.25 39.57 -2.58
N ILE A 194 1.21 38.89 -3.08
CA ILE A 194 0.83 38.89 -4.50
C ILE A 194 -0.18 39.99 -4.84
N ASN A 195 -0.34 40.28 -6.13
CA ASN A 195 -1.23 41.35 -6.58
C ASN A 195 -2.69 40.89 -6.71
N TYR A 196 -3.61 41.72 -6.23
CA TYR A 196 -5.07 41.55 -6.35
C TYR A 196 -5.66 42.61 -7.30
N PRO A 197 -6.80 42.34 -7.95
CA PRO A 197 -7.63 41.13 -7.83
C PRO A 197 -7.16 39.96 -8.70
N ILE A 198 -7.34 38.74 -8.17
CA ILE A 198 -7.08 37.51 -8.90
C ILE A 198 -8.32 37.14 -9.71
N LYS A 199 -8.21 37.17 -11.04
CA LYS A 199 -9.36 36.98 -11.96
C LYS A 199 -9.58 35.54 -12.42
N SER A 200 -8.59 34.66 -12.26
CA SER A 200 -8.68 33.26 -12.68
C SER A 200 -7.66 32.38 -11.95
N PRO A 201 -7.85 31.04 -11.93
CA PRO A 201 -6.88 30.12 -11.37
C PRO A 201 -5.49 30.23 -12.03
N ALA A 202 -5.45 30.47 -13.36
CA ALA A 202 -4.19 30.66 -14.07
C ALA A 202 -3.47 31.94 -13.63
N LYS A 203 -4.20 33.04 -13.40
CA LYS A 203 -3.63 34.29 -12.91
C LYS A 203 -3.08 34.13 -11.49
N LEU A 204 -3.75 33.36 -10.63
CA LEU A 204 -3.25 33.03 -9.29
C LEU A 204 -1.87 32.34 -9.35
N LEU A 205 -1.75 31.30 -10.16
CA LEU A 205 -0.48 30.57 -10.32
C LEU A 205 0.61 31.47 -10.88
N HIS A 206 0.27 32.35 -11.81
CA HIS A 206 1.21 33.28 -12.39
C HIS A 206 1.75 34.29 -11.37
N GLU A 207 0.87 34.90 -10.56
CA GLU A 207 1.28 35.83 -9.49
C GLU A 207 2.16 35.16 -8.42
N ILE A 208 1.80 33.94 -8.01
CA ILE A 208 2.63 33.15 -7.08
C ILE A 208 4.01 32.88 -7.69
N LYS A 209 4.06 32.50 -8.97
CA LYS A 209 5.33 32.25 -9.66
C LYS A 209 6.20 33.51 -9.75
N GLU A 210 5.61 34.66 -10.05
CA GLU A 210 6.33 35.94 -10.09
C GLU A 210 6.91 36.29 -8.72
N TYR A 211 6.13 36.11 -7.64
CA TYR A 211 6.62 36.31 -6.28
C TYR A 211 7.81 35.41 -5.93
N LEU A 212 7.73 34.11 -6.24
CA LEU A 212 8.82 33.17 -5.99
C LEU A 212 10.08 33.54 -6.76
N GLN A 213 9.94 33.98 -8.02
CA GLN A 213 11.05 34.46 -8.84
C GLN A 213 11.69 35.72 -8.24
N MET A 214 10.90 36.67 -7.73
CA MET A 214 11.42 37.85 -7.04
C MET A 214 12.21 37.50 -5.76
N LYS A 215 11.83 36.42 -5.08
CA LYS A 215 12.53 35.91 -3.89
C LYS A 215 13.73 35.02 -4.20
N GLY A 216 14.03 34.76 -5.47
CA GLY A 216 15.13 33.87 -5.88
C GLY A 216 14.86 32.38 -5.61
N ILE A 217 13.59 32.00 -5.43
CA ILE A 217 13.17 30.62 -5.17
C ILE A 217 12.80 29.99 -6.51
N SER A 218 13.68 29.15 -7.06
CA SER A 218 13.50 28.50 -8.37
C SER A 218 12.55 27.33 -8.32
#